data_AF-A0A8X7S7M4-F1
#
_entry.id   AF-A0A8X7S7M4-F1
#
_cell.length_a   1.000
_cell.length_b   1.000
_cell.length_c   1.000
_cell.angle_alpha   90.00
_cell.angle_beta   90.00
_cell.angle_gamma   90.00
#
_symmetry.space_group_name_H-M   'P 1'
#
loop_
_entity.id
_entity.type
_entity.pdbx_description
1 polymer ?
#
loop_
_entity_poly.entity_id
_entity_poly.type
_entity_poly.pdbx_seq_one_letter_code
_entity_poly.pdbx_strand_id
1 'polypeptide(L)'
;MARHKSNAPPKVTRHHQQQPRKISSIRQKGSCKVLHTVLRGDAERRAVASIKSLVFGPSVRNKRGTFALVCETLKYLNVIKDVLEIANVLNSKWKRQEPLVYIICYDILFGKETPSIGDAEKFLVRRKDALLSGLATLLVRKKVKTVEELLDVSQLNGHIKPRYVRVNTLKMDVDSAMQELEKLYKVQKDETVPDLLMMPLAAICMLIIWL
;
A
#
# COMPACT_ATOMS: atom_id res chain seq x y z
N MET A 1 45.94 -54.37 16.86
CA MET A 1 44.47 -54.33 16.71
C MET A 1 44.08 -52.92 16.26
N ALA A 2 43.61 -52.80 15.01
CA ALA A 2 43.31 -51.52 14.36
C ALA A 2 42.00 -50.91 14.90
N ARG A 3 42.04 -49.63 15.29
CA ARG A 3 40.85 -48.89 15.73
C ARG A 3 40.02 -48.47 14.51
N HIS A 4 38.84 -49.06 14.37
CA HIS A 4 37.80 -48.63 13.43
C HIS A 4 37.44 -47.15 13.68
N LYS A 5 37.66 -46.29 12.68
CA LYS A 5 37.07 -44.94 12.62
C LYS A 5 35.63 -45.09 12.14
N SER A 6 34.66 -44.65 12.95
CA SER A 6 33.26 -44.57 12.57
C SER A 6 33.06 -43.40 11.60
N ASN A 7 32.54 -43.69 10.41
CA ASN A 7 32.13 -42.70 9.42
C ASN A 7 30.84 -42.02 9.88
N ALA A 8 30.91 -40.73 10.21
CA ALA A 8 29.73 -39.88 10.40
C ALA A 8 29.13 -39.52 9.02
N PRO A 9 27.80 -39.55 8.85
CA PRO A 9 27.19 -39.21 7.57
C PRO A 9 27.37 -37.71 7.25
N PRO A 10 27.50 -37.35 5.95
CA PRO A 10 27.71 -35.97 5.54
C PRO A 10 26.52 -35.10 5.93
N LYS A 11 26.81 -33.95 6.56
CA LYS A 11 25.83 -32.92 6.90
C LYS A 11 25.17 -32.42 5.61
N VAL A 12 23.91 -32.79 5.41
CA VAL A 12 23.05 -32.25 4.35
C VAL A 12 22.87 -30.75 4.61
N THR A 13 23.52 -29.92 3.79
CA THR A 13 23.35 -28.46 3.79
C THR A 13 21.93 -28.16 3.32
N ARG A 14 21.03 -27.95 4.28
CA ARG A 14 19.64 -27.53 4.02
C ARG A 14 19.67 -26.12 3.45
N HIS A 15 19.62 -26.00 2.12
CA HIS A 15 19.36 -24.74 1.45
C HIS A 15 18.06 -24.13 1.99
N HIS A 16 18.21 -23.04 2.74
CA HIS A 16 17.14 -22.28 3.35
C HIS A 16 16.33 -21.56 2.26
N GLN A 17 15.28 -22.20 1.73
CA GLN A 17 14.21 -21.51 1.01
C GLN A 17 13.39 -20.65 2.00
N GLN A 18 13.93 -19.52 2.44
CA GLN A 18 13.30 -18.66 3.48
C GLN A 18 12.56 -17.42 2.95
N GLN A 19 12.50 -17.15 1.65
CA GLN A 19 12.33 -15.75 1.22
C GLN A 19 10.94 -15.19 0.86
N PRO A 20 9.82 -15.92 0.70
CA PRO A 20 8.52 -15.24 0.52
C PRO A 20 7.76 -14.96 1.84
N ARG A 21 7.92 -15.83 2.85
CA ARG A 21 7.04 -15.86 4.05
C ARG A 21 7.32 -14.76 5.08
N LYS A 22 8.59 -14.39 5.28
CA LYS A 22 8.96 -13.35 6.27
C LYS A 22 8.64 -11.94 5.80
N ILE A 23 8.57 -11.73 4.48
CA ILE A 23 8.45 -10.39 3.88
C ILE A 23 7.03 -9.83 4.05
N SER A 24 5.99 -10.67 3.95
CA SER A 24 4.58 -10.25 4.15
C SER A 24 4.35 -9.76 5.57
N SER A 25 4.79 -10.53 6.58
CA SER A 25 4.61 -10.16 7.99
C SER A 25 5.40 -8.91 8.38
N ILE A 26 6.60 -8.71 7.82
CA ILE A 26 7.38 -7.47 8.03
C ILE A 26 6.65 -6.28 7.40
N ARG A 27 6.10 -6.45 6.20
CA ARG A 27 5.30 -5.42 5.51
C ARG A 27 4.07 -5.04 6.32
N GLN A 28 3.30 -6.01 6.80
CA GLN A 28 2.08 -5.76 7.59
C GLN A 28 2.40 -5.09 8.93
N LYS A 29 3.45 -5.54 9.65
CA LYS A 29 3.88 -4.91 10.91
C LYS A 29 4.33 -3.46 10.68
N GLY A 30 5.12 -3.20 9.64
CA GLY A 30 5.52 -1.86 9.25
C GLY A 30 4.32 -0.98 8.90
N SER A 31 3.39 -1.52 8.12
CA SER A 31 2.16 -0.82 7.70
C SER A 31 1.26 -0.52 8.89
N CYS A 32 1.10 -1.46 9.82
CA CYS A 32 0.29 -1.30 11.03
C CYS A 32 0.82 -0.17 11.91
N LYS A 33 2.14 -0.05 12.06
CA LYS A 33 2.75 1.02 12.84
C LYS A 33 2.51 2.40 12.21
N VAL A 34 2.65 2.48 10.89
CA VAL A 34 2.40 3.72 10.14
C VAL A 34 0.91 4.08 10.21
N LEU A 35 0.02 3.13 9.91
CA LEU A 35 -1.42 3.34 9.91
C LEU A 35 -1.94 3.73 11.30
N HIS A 36 -1.45 3.09 12.37
CA HIS A 36 -1.77 3.49 13.74
C HIS A 36 -1.41 4.95 14.02
N THR A 37 -0.23 5.39 13.56
CA THR A 37 0.22 6.77 13.76
C THR A 37 -0.65 7.77 12.99
N VAL A 38 -1.05 7.41 11.76
CA VAL A 38 -1.92 8.22 10.91
C VAL A 38 -3.31 8.33 11.52
N LEU A 39 -3.95 7.21 11.88
CA LEU A 39 -5.30 7.19 12.45
C LEU A 39 -5.36 7.89 13.81
N ARG A 40 -4.32 7.74 14.65
CA ARG A 40 -4.23 8.47 15.91
C ARG A 40 -4.10 9.98 15.67
N GLY A 41 -3.25 10.39 14.73
CA GLY A 41 -3.09 11.80 14.37
C GLY A 41 -4.39 12.43 13.86
N ASP A 42 -5.14 11.69 13.04
CA ASP A 42 -6.46 12.08 12.55
C ASP A 42 -7.48 12.25 13.69
N ALA A 43 -7.57 11.26 14.59
CA ALA A 43 -8.46 11.31 15.76
C ALA A 43 -8.14 12.49 16.70
N GLU A 44 -6.86 12.83 16.85
CA GLU A 44 -6.39 13.93 17.69
C GLU A 44 -6.36 15.29 16.95
N ARG A 45 -6.77 15.33 15.67
CA ARG A 45 -6.67 16.48 14.76
C ARG A 45 -5.28 17.14 14.78
N ARG A 46 -4.24 16.33 14.88
CA ARG A 46 -2.83 16.77 14.89
C ARG A 46 -2.07 16.22 13.69
N ALA A 47 -1.39 17.12 12.97
CA ALA A 47 -0.50 16.75 11.88
C ALA A 47 0.80 16.12 12.43
N VAL A 48 0.79 14.81 12.69
CA VAL A 48 1.95 14.10 13.26
C VAL A 48 3.10 14.02 12.25
N ALA A 49 2.81 13.56 11.02
CA ALA A 49 3.75 13.49 9.91
C ALA A 49 3.02 13.06 8.63
N SER A 50 3.62 13.31 7.47
CA SER A 50 3.13 12.75 6.20
C SER A 50 3.39 11.24 6.13
N ILE A 51 2.51 10.51 5.43
CA ILE A 51 2.67 9.06 5.19
C ILE A 51 4.02 8.77 4.53
N LYS A 52 4.46 9.63 3.62
CA LYS A 52 5.77 9.53 2.96
C LYS A 52 6.91 9.61 4.00
N SER A 53 6.88 10.59 4.90
CA SER A 53 7.91 10.71 5.94
C SER A 53 7.94 9.47 6.85
N LEU A 54 6.77 8.99 7.28
CA LEU A 54 6.65 7.82 8.15
C LEU A 54 7.17 6.53 7.52
N VAL A 55 6.92 6.32 6.22
CA VAL A 55 7.32 5.10 5.52
C VAL A 55 8.78 5.12 5.09
N PHE A 56 9.29 6.28 4.66
CA PHE A 56 10.67 6.37 4.16
C PHE A 56 11.73 6.52 5.27
N GLY A 57 11.30 6.73 6.52
CA GLY A 57 12.16 6.72 7.70
C GLY A 57 12.89 5.39 7.96
N PRO A 58 13.87 5.36 8.87
CA PRO A 58 14.73 4.20 9.12
C PRO A 58 13.98 3.01 9.75
N SER A 59 12.77 3.23 10.27
CA SER A 59 11.99 2.19 10.95
C SER A 59 11.41 1.13 10.01
N VAL A 60 11.33 1.37 8.70
CA VAL A 60 10.65 0.48 7.74
C VAL A 60 11.66 -0.19 6.83
N ARG A 61 11.67 -1.53 6.85
CA ARG A 61 12.52 -2.34 5.98
C ARG A 61 12.03 -2.32 4.52
N ASN A 62 10.78 -2.72 4.29
CA ASN A 62 10.18 -2.73 2.95
C ASN A 62 9.42 -1.43 2.68
N LYS A 63 10.13 -0.40 2.21
CA LYS A 63 9.55 0.94 2.00
C LYS A 63 8.44 0.94 0.95
N ARG A 64 8.71 0.40 -0.24
CA ARG A 64 7.74 0.39 -1.36
C ARG A 64 6.47 -0.41 -1.02
N GLY A 65 6.64 -1.61 -0.48
CA GLY A 65 5.50 -2.47 -0.13
C GLY A 65 4.65 -1.93 1.02
N THR A 66 5.29 -1.30 2.02
CA THR A 66 4.57 -0.66 3.14
C THR A 66 3.82 0.58 2.67
N PHE A 67 4.45 1.41 1.83
CA PHE A 67 3.80 2.61 1.30
C PHE A 67 2.55 2.26 0.50
N ALA A 68 2.67 1.31 -0.43
CA ALA A 68 1.54 0.85 -1.24
C ALA A 68 0.42 0.30 -0.36
N LEU A 69 0.74 -0.60 0.58
CA LEU A 69 -0.26 -1.23 1.42
C LEU A 69 -1.01 -0.22 2.31
N VAL A 70 -0.30 0.77 2.89
CA VAL A 70 -0.93 1.82 3.70
C VAL A 70 -1.84 2.69 2.84
N CYS A 71 -1.39 3.14 1.67
CA CYS A 71 -2.18 3.98 0.78
C CYS A 71 -3.45 3.26 0.29
N GLU A 72 -3.33 2.00 -0.12
CA GLU A 72 -4.50 1.21 -0.54
C GLU A 72 -5.45 0.97 0.65
N THR A 73 -4.94 0.59 1.83
CA THR A 73 -5.80 0.37 3.01
C THR A 73 -6.56 1.66 3.38
N LEU A 74 -5.92 2.83 3.27
CA LEU A 74 -6.57 4.12 3.51
C LEU A 74 -7.63 4.45 2.46
N LYS A 75 -7.38 4.10 1.18
CA LYS A 75 -8.34 4.26 0.09
C LYS A 75 -9.64 3.50 0.36
N TYR A 76 -9.52 2.24 0.79
CA TYR A 76 -10.66 1.37 1.10
C TYR A 76 -11.13 1.45 2.56
N LEU A 77 -10.61 2.37 3.37
CA LEU A 77 -10.84 2.39 4.81
C LEU A 77 -12.33 2.44 5.18
N ASN A 78 -13.11 3.27 4.50
CA ASN A 78 -14.55 3.41 4.76
C ASN A 78 -15.30 2.12 4.41
N VAL A 79 -14.97 1.51 3.27
CA VAL A 79 -15.55 0.23 2.84
C VAL A 79 -15.21 -0.88 3.84
N ILE A 80 -13.95 -0.94 4.29
CA ILE A 80 -13.49 -1.94 5.26
C ILE A 80 -14.20 -1.78 6.61
N LYS A 81 -14.42 -0.53 7.07
CA LYS A 81 -15.19 -0.24 8.29
C LYS A 81 -16.64 -0.72 8.17
N ASP A 82 -17.32 -0.35 7.09
CA ASP A 82 -18.70 -0.77 6.81
C ASP A 82 -18.83 -2.31 6.80
N VAL A 83 -17.91 -3.00 6.12
CA VAL A 83 -17.91 -4.47 6.05
C VAL A 83 -17.66 -5.11 7.42
N LEU A 84 -16.74 -4.56 8.21
CA LEU A 84 -16.43 -5.06 9.55
C LEU A 84 -17.61 -4.90 10.52
N GLU A 85 -18.37 -3.81 10.39
CA GLU A 85 -19.60 -3.57 11.15
C GLU A 85 -20.69 -4.57 10.77
N ILE A 86 -20.94 -4.77 9.46
CA ILE A 86 -21.96 -5.72 8.97
C ILE A 86 -21.62 -7.16 9.39
N ALA A 87 -20.35 -7.56 9.26
CA ALA A 87 -19.92 -8.90 9.59
C ALA A 87 -19.75 -9.13 11.11
N ASN A 88 -19.87 -8.08 11.94
CA ASN A 88 -19.72 -8.09 13.40
C ASN A 88 -18.48 -8.89 13.88
N VAL A 89 -17.35 -8.68 13.22
CA VAL A 89 -16.11 -9.47 13.43
C VAL A 89 -15.23 -8.89 14.54
N LEU A 90 -15.52 -7.67 14.99
CA LEU A 90 -14.72 -6.94 15.97
C LEU A 90 -14.97 -7.42 17.40
N ASN A 91 -14.09 -8.29 17.90
CA ASN A 91 -14.04 -8.63 19.33
C ASN A 91 -13.28 -7.56 20.13
N SER A 92 -13.47 -7.51 21.46
CA SER A 92 -12.76 -6.60 22.38
C SER A 92 -11.23 -6.62 22.23
N LYS A 93 -10.65 -7.80 21.95
CA LYS A 93 -9.22 -7.98 21.65
C LYS A 93 -8.80 -7.26 20.35
N TRP A 94 -9.61 -7.36 19.31
CA TRP A 94 -9.32 -6.83 17.98
C TRP A 94 -9.60 -5.34 17.86
N LYS A 95 -10.50 -4.80 18.69
CA LYS A 95 -10.74 -3.36 18.82
C LYS A 95 -9.47 -2.61 19.29
N ARG A 96 -8.62 -3.24 20.10
CA ARG A 96 -7.31 -2.66 20.50
C ARG A 96 -6.27 -2.70 19.38
N GLN A 97 -6.44 -3.59 18.40
CA GLN A 97 -5.53 -3.77 17.26
C GLN A 97 -6.22 -3.40 15.94
N GLU A 98 -7.08 -2.39 15.98
CA GLU A 98 -7.87 -1.94 14.84
C GLU A 98 -7.02 -1.68 13.56
N PRO A 99 -5.85 -1.02 13.62
CA PRO A 99 -5.03 -0.81 12.42
C PRO A 99 -4.52 -2.11 11.80
N LEU A 100 -4.29 -3.14 12.61
CA LEU A 100 -3.85 -4.45 12.12
C LEU A 100 -5.00 -5.17 11.42
N VAL A 101 -6.22 -5.08 11.98
CA VAL A 101 -7.42 -5.67 11.40
C VAL A 101 -7.69 -5.06 10.02
N TYR A 102 -7.60 -3.74 9.86
CA TYR A 102 -7.83 -3.09 8.57
C TYR A 102 -6.88 -3.55 7.47
N ILE A 103 -5.59 -3.65 7.79
CA ILE A 103 -4.58 -4.11 6.83
C ILE A 103 -4.82 -5.56 6.42
N ILE A 104 -5.13 -6.43 7.39
CA ILE A 104 -5.38 -7.84 7.11
C ILE A 104 -6.69 -8.01 6.33
N CYS A 105 -7.74 -7.27 6.69
CA CYS A 105 -9.01 -7.28 5.95
C CYS A 105 -8.80 -6.87 4.49
N TYR A 106 -8.00 -5.83 4.24
CA TYR A 106 -7.61 -5.45 2.89
C TYR A 106 -6.85 -6.58 2.17
N ASP A 107 -5.84 -7.18 2.80
CA ASP A 107 -5.08 -8.29 2.23
C ASP A 107 -5.96 -9.53 1.93
N ILE A 108 -7.02 -9.79 2.72
CA ILE A 108 -7.94 -10.93 2.51
C ILE A 108 -8.98 -10.65 1.41
N LEU A 109 -9.51 -9.42 1.35
CA LEU A 109 -10.57 -9.05 0.40
C LEU A 109 -10.02 -8.72 -0.98
N PHE A 110 -8.90 -8.00 -1.04
CA PHE A 110 -8.34 -7.42 -2.27
C PHE A 110 -6.90 -7.88 -2.56
N GLY A 111 -6.22 -8.45 -1.57
CA GLY A 111 -4.85 -8.92 -1.71
C GLY A 111 -4.74 -10.27 -2.42
N LYS A 112 -3.54 -10.56 -2.93
CA LYS A 112 -3.19 -11.91 -3.40
C LYS A 112 -3.00 -12.80 -2.19
N GLU A 113 -3.67 -13.94 -2.15
CA GLU A 113 -3.70 -14.90 -1.03
C GLU A 113 -2.34 -15.07 -0.36
N THR A 114 -2.15 -14.39 0.78
CA THR A 114 -0.92 -14.53 1.56
C THR A 114 -1.08 -15.65 2.59
N PRO A 115 -0.08 -16.53 2.73
CA PRO A 115 -0.12 -17.57 3.76
C PRO A 115 -0.14 -16.93 5.15
N SER A 116 -1.07 -17.40 5.97
CA SER A 116 -1.39 -16.86 7.29
C SER A 116 -0.22 -16.97 8.28
N ILE A 117 0.24 -15.83 8.78
CA ILE A 117 1.22 -15.67 9.85
C ILE A 117 0.64 -14.72 10.90
N GLY A 118 -0.15 -15.27 11.82
CA GLY A 118 -0.58 -14.60 13.03
C GLY A 118 -1.97 -15.02 13.49
N ASP A 119 -2.26 -14.86 14.78
CA ASP A 119 -3.57 -15.19 15.34
C ASP A 119 -4.69 -14.32 14.74
N ALA A 120 -4.38 -13.07 14.41
CA ALA A 120 -5.29 -12.12 13.78
C ALA A 120 -5.71 -12.58 12.38
N GLU A 121 -4.74 -12.99 11.57
CA GLU A 121 -4.99 -13.47 10.22
C GLU A 121 -5.77 -14.79 10.24
N LYS A 122 -5.38 -15.75 11.10
CA LYS A 122 -6.11 -17.01 11.25
C LYS A 122 -7.57 -16.78 11.64
N PHE A 123 -7.82 -15.82 12.52
CA PHE A 123 -9.17 -15.47 12.95
C PHE A 123 -10.00 -14.86 11.81
N LEU A 124 -9.44 -13.93 11.04
CA LEU A 124 -10.14 -13.28 9.93
C LEU A 124 -10.34 -14.23 8.74
N VAL A 125 -9.38 -15.11 8.45
CA VAL A 125 -9.51 -16.14 7.41
C VAL A 125 -10.63 -17.13 7.74
N ARG A 126 -10.77 -17.52 9.01
CA ARG A 126 -11.91 -18.37 9.46
C ARG A 126 -13.28 -17.71 9.26
N ARG A 127 -13.32 -16.38 9.19
CA ARG A 127 -14.53 -15.58 8.99
C ARG A 127 -14.59 -14.96 7.59
N LYS A 128 -13.80 -15.46 6.63
CA LYS A 128 -13.75 -14.94 5.26
C LYS A 128 -15.12 -14.91 4.61
N ASP A 129 -15.92 -15.97 4.77
CA ASP A 129 -17.26 -16.05 4.17
C ASP A 129 -18.21 -14.97 4.74
N ALA A 130 -18.10 -14.67 6.03
CA ALA A 130 -18.86 -13.59 6.66
C ALA A 130 -18.43 -12.21 6.13
N LEU A 131 -17.14 -12.00 5.88
CA LEU A 131 -16.63 -10.76 5.29
C LEU A 131 -17.10 -10.59 3.83
N LEU A 132 -17.08 -11.67 3.04
CA LEU A 132 -17.57 -11.66 1.66
C LEU A 132 -19.09 -11.41 1.60
N SER A 133 -19.85 -12.05 2.49
CA SER A 133 -21.29 -11.80 2.64
C SER A 133 -21.58 -10.36 3.08
N GLY A 134 -20.77 -9.81 3.99
CA GLY A 134 -20.85 -8.41 4.40
C GLY A 134 -20.58 -7.44 3.24
N LEU A 135 -19.60 -7.74 2.39
CA LEU A 135 -19.30 -6.96 1.18
C LEU A 135 -20.45 -7.03 0.16
N ALA A 136 -21.03 -8.21 -0.06
CA ALA A 136 -22.19 -8.37 -0.94
C ALA A 136 -23.42 -7.59 -0.41
N THR A 137 -23.66 -7.64 0.90
CA THR A 137 -24.71 -6.84 1.55
C THR A 137 -24.46 -5.36 1.39
N LEU A 138 -23.21 -4.91 1.53
CA LEU A 138 -22.83 -3.51 1.34
C LEU A 138 -23.05 -3.03 -0.10
N LEU A 139 -22.71 -3.85 -1.10
CA LEU A 139 -22.96 -3.60 -2.52
C LEU A 139 -24.46 -3.39 -2.80
N VAL A 140 -25.31 -4.27 -2.24
CA VAL A 140 -26.77 -4.16 -2.36
C VAL A 140 -27.28 -2.88 -1.69
N ARG A 141 -26.79 -2.55 -0.47
CA ARG A 141 -27.20 -1.34 0.25
C ARG A 141 -26.85 -0.05 -0.49
N LYS A 142 -25.67 0.02 -1.09
CA LYS A 142 -25.24 1.20 -1.88
C LYS A 142 -25.74 1.18 -3.34
N LYS A 143 -26.40 0.09 -3.78
CA LYS A 143 -26.90 -0.11 -5.15
C LYS A 143 -25.80 -0.07 -6.22
N VAL A 144 -24.64 -0.59 -5.89
CA VAL A 144 -23.43 -0.51 -6.73
C VAL A 144 -23.10 -1.90 -7.27
N LYS A 145 -22.62 -2.00 -8.52
CA LYS A 145 -22.30 -3.29 -9.16
C LYS A 145 -20.88 -3.76 -8.84
N THR A 146 -19.95 -2.83 -8.67
CA THR A 146 -18.52 -3.14 -8.53
C THR A 146 -17.90 -2.43 -7.31
N VAL A 147 -16.89 -3.03 -6.68
CA VAL A 147 -16.30 -2.46 -5.45
C VAL A 147 -15.55 -1.15 -5.75
N GLU A 148 -15.07 -0.97 -6.99
CA GLU A 148 -14.44 0.26 -7.47
C GLU A 148 -15.42 1.44 -7.56
N GLU A 149 -16.69 1.17 -7.83
CA GLU A 149 -17.76 2.20 -7.84
C GLU A 149 -18.18 2.57 -6.40
N LEU A 150 -17.92 1.70 -5.43
CA LEU A 150 -18.18 1.90 -4.00
C LEU A 150 -17.20 2.89 -3.37
N LEU A 151 -16.03 3.05 -3.99
CA LEU A 151 -15.12 4.15 -3.76
C LEU A 151 -15.73 5.38 -4.43
N ASP A 152 -16.66 6.03 -3.73
CA ASP A 152 -17.45 7.16 -4.18
C ASP A 152 -16.68 8.09 -5.15
N VAL A 153 -17.37 8.44 -6.24
CA VAL A 153 -17.10 9.35 -7.38
C VAL A 153 -16.03 10.46 -7.16
N SER A 154 -15.82 10.90 -5.92
CA SER A 154 -14.76 11.85 -5.52
C SER A 154 -13.33 11.29 -5.63
N GLN A 155 -13.13 9.98 -5.48
CA GLN A 155 -11.81 9.34 -5.60
C GLN A 155 -11.52 8.83 -7.02
N LEU A 156 -12.55 8.54 -7.81
CA LEU A 156 -12.44 8.25 -9.25
C LEU A 156 -12.14 9.51 -10.07
N ASN A 157 -12.55 10.68 -9.59
CA ASN A 157 -12.03 11.99 -10.03
C ASN A 157 -10.58 12.24 -9.59
N GLY A 158 -9.92 11.24 -9.00
CA GLY A 158 -8.52 11.01 -9.27
C GLY A 158 -8.35 10.62 -10.73
N HIS A 159 -8.60 11.57 -11.65
CA HIS A 159 -7.94 11.57 -12.96
C HIS A 159 -6.52 11.10 -12.69
N ILE A 160 -6.08 10.07 -13.41
CA ILE A 160 -4.67 9.69 -13.57
C ILE A 160 -3.84 10.94 -13.32
N LYS A 161 -3.33 11.13 -12.09
CA LYS A 161 -2.83 12.46 -11.73
C LYS A 161 -1.60 12.67 -12.59
N PRO A 162 -1.63 13.63 -13.53
CA PRO A 162 -0.48 13.85 -14.37
C PRO A 162 0.70 14.20 -13.46
N ARG A 163 1.89 13.76 -13.85
CA ARG A 163 3.10 14.13 -13.14
C ARG A 163 3.46 15.53 -13.61
N TYR A 164 3.35 16.48 -12.71
CA TYR A 164 3.74 17.86 -12.96
C TYR A 164 5.25 18.02 -12.79
N VAL A 165 5.88 18.66 -13.76
CA VAL A 165 7.30 19.05 -13.74
C VAL A 165 7.35 20.55 -13.92
N ARG A 166 8.03 21.22 -12.98
CA ARG A 166 8.33 22.64 -13.11
C ARG A 166 9.68 22.80 -13.80
N VAL A 167 9.72 23.58 -14.86
CA VAL A 167 10.97 23.90 -15.58
C VAL A 167 11.73 24.96 -14.79
N ASN A 168 13.03 24.74 -14.60
CA ASN A 168 13.90 25.76 -14.02
C ASN A 168 14.31 26.76 -15.12
N THR A 169 13.59 27.87 -15.22
CA THR A 169 13.81 28.92 -16.22
C THR A 169 15.17 29.62 -16.12
N LEU A 170 15.87 29.49 -14.99
CA LEU A 170 17.23 30.00 -14.83
C LEU A 170 18.28 29.13 -15.55
N LYS A 171 17.93 27.87 -15.86
CA LYS A 171 18.84 26.87 -16.45
C LYS A 171 18.48 26.56 -17.89
N MET A 172 17.20 26.58 -18.23
CA MET A 172 16.70 26.24 -19.56
C MET A 172 15.36 26.92 -19.83
N ASP A 173 15.08 27.21 -21.09
CA ASP A 173 13.77 27.69 -21.50
C ASP A 173 12.75 26.54 -21.57
N VAL A 174 11.46 26.91 -21.48
CA VAL A 174 10.35 25.96 -21.44
C VAL A 174 10.20 25.20 -22.76
N ASP A 175 10.50 25.84 -23.88
CA ASP A 175 10.33 25.24 -25.21
C ASP A 175 11.41 24.18 -25.49
N SER A 176 12.66 24.45 -25.14
CA SER A 176 13.76 23.48 -25.16
C SER A 176 13.49 22.31 -24.20
N ALA A 177 12.97 22.59 -22.99
CA ALA A 177 12.61 21.54 -22.03
C ALA A 177 11.51 20.62 -22.58
N MET A 178 10.52 21.20 -23.24
CA MET A 178 9.43 20.46 -23.86
C MET A 178 9.93 19.58 -25.01
N GLN A 179 10.79 20.11 -25.90
CA GLN A 179 11.37 19.33 -27.00
C GLN A 179 12.17 18.11 -26.51
N GLU A 180 12.94 18.26 -25.44
CA GLU A 180 13.69 17.13 -24.86
C GLU A 180 12.77 16.08 -24.22
N LEU A 181 11.73 16.54 -23.50
CA LEU A 181 10.78 15.62 -22.86
C LEU A 181 9.86 14.92 -23.87
N GLU A 182 9.47 15.59 -24.95
CA GLU A 182 8.61 15.05 -26.01
C GLU A 182 9.23 13.86 -26.75
N LYS A 183 10.57 13.77 -26.78
CA LYS A 183 11.28 12.60 -27.33
C LYS A 183 10.98 11.31 -26.55
N LEU A 184 10.64 11.42 -25.28
CA LEU A 184 10.46 10.29 -24.36
C LEU A 184 9.01 10.07 -23.97
N TYR A 185 8.25 11.15 -23.77
CA TYR A 185 6.90 11.11 -23.22
C TYR A 185 6.01 12.16 -23.88
N LYS A 186 4.69 11.88 -23.94
CA LYS A 186 3.71 12.90 -24.35
C LYS A 186 3.62 13.97 -23.26
N VAL A 187 3.98 15.21 -23.57
CA VAL A 187 3.96 16.34 -22.63
C VAL A 187 2.89 17.36 -23.02
N GLN A 188 2.27 18.00 -22.04
CA GLN A 188 1.32 19.09 -22.24
C GLN A 188 1.68 20.27 -21.32
N LYS A 189 1.57 21.50 -21.81
CA LYS A 189 1.72 22.71 -20.97
C LYS A 189 0.46 22.92 -20.14
N ASP A 190 0.64 23.41 -18.92
CA ASP A 190 -0.48 23.87 -18.09
C ASP A 190 -0.99 25.23 -18.60
N GLU A 191 -2.32 25.42 -18.61
CA GLU A 191 -2.93 26.66 -19.09
C GLU A 191 -2.73 27.83 -18.11
N THR A 192 -2.54 27.55 -16.82
CA THR A 192 -2.48 28.55 -15.75
C THR A 192 -1.05 28.88 -15.33
N VAL A 193 -0.14 27.90 -15.40
CA VAL A 193 1.25 28.06 -14.94
C VAL A 193 2.22 27.81 -16.12
N PRO A 194 2.88 28.85 -16.65
CA PRO A 194 3.62 28.77 -17.91
C PRO A 194 4.87 27.89 -17.84
N ASP A 195 5.47 27.71 -16.66
CA ASP A 195 6.65 26.87 -16.45
C ASP A 195 6.30 25.46 -15.95
N LEU A 196 5.02 25.07 -16.01
CA LEU A 196 4.54 23.77 -15.56
C LEU A 196 4.17 22.86 -16.74
N LEU A 197 4.76 21.68 -16.74
CA LEU A 197 4.56 20.64 -17.75
C LEU A 197 3.88 19.43 -17.13
N MET A 198 2.87 18.89 -17.82
CA MET A 198 2.11 17.70 -17.45
C MET A 198 2.62 16.47 -18.21
N MET A 199 2.90 15.38 -17.49
CA MET A 199 3.37 14.12 -18.06
C MET A 199 2.49 12.92 -17.65
N PRO A 200 2.46 11.84 -18.45
CA PRO A 200 1.74 10.61 -18.12
C PRO A 200 2.36 9.87 -16.92
N LEU A 201 1.56 9.08 -16.20
CA LEU A 201 1.99 8.29 -15.03
C LEU A 201 3.15 7.32 -15.30
N ALA A 202 3.30 6.86 -16.55
CA ALA A 202 4.36 5.97 -16.98
C ALA A 202 5.74 6.67 -17.06
N ALA A 203 5.76 8.01 -17.11
CA ALA A 203 6.99 8.77 -17.17
C ALA A 203 7.70 8.73 -15.83
N ILE A 204 8.77 7.94 -15.70
CA ILE A 204 9.59 7.93 -14.49
C ILE A 204 10.17 9.34 -14.35
N CYS A 205 9.89 10.02 -13.23
CA CYS A 205 10.65 11.21 -12.83
C CYS A 205 12.07 10.78 -12.47
N MET A 206 12.84 10.37 -13.47
CA MET A 206 14.29 10.21 -13.37
C MET A 206 14.86 11.61 -13.35
N LEU A 207 14.87 12.20 -12.16
CA LEU A 207 15.36 13.55 -11.90
C LEU A 207 14.49 14.60 -12.66
N ILE A 208 13.83 15.53 -11.96
CA ILE A 208 14.31 16.91 -11.96
C ILE A 208 15.28 17.10 -13.13
N ILE A 209 14.80 17.64 -14.25
CA ILE A 209 15.69 18.15 -15.29
C ILE A 209 16.50 19.25 -14.60
N TRP A 210 17.60 18.79 -14.01
CA TRP A 210 18.65 19.43 -13.25
C TRP A 210 18.27 20.42 -12.14
N LEU A 211 19.03 20.35 -11.04
CA LEU A 211 19.17 21.44 -10.07
C LEU A 211 19.43 22.78 -10.81
#